data_AF-A0A4P6FAP2-F1
#
_entry.id   AF-A0A4P6FAP2-F1
#
_cell.length_a   1.000
_cell.length_b   1.000
_cell.length_c   1.000
_cell.angle_alpha   90.00
_cell.angle_beta   90.00
_cell.angle_gamma   90.00
#
_symmetry.space_group_name_H-M   'P 1'
#
loop_
_entity.id
_entity.type
_entity.pdbx_description
1 polymer ?
#
loop_
_entity_poly.entity_id
_entity_poly.type
_entity_poly.pdbx_seq_one_letter_code
_entity_poly.pdbx_strand_id
1 'polypeptide(L)'
;MLQVRNLPDDVHAKLKARAAAERMTLSDYVARELAKLVEYRSNAEILQALRARNLERRGGVPPTPEEVEAEKQAIVDAIRAERESR
;
A
#
# COMPACT_ATOMS: atom_id res chain seq x y z
N MET A 1 23.99 9.33 1.38
CA MET A 1 24.32 8.91 0.00
C MET A 1 23.81 7.50 -0.21
N LEU A 2 22.90 7.30 -1.15
CA LEU A 2 22.39 5.99 -1.58
C LEU A 2 23.01 5.65 -2.93
N GLN A 3 23.76 4.56 -3.04
CA GLN A 3 24.35 4.09 -4.30
C GLN A 3 23.59 2.85 -4.78
N VAL A 4 22.90 2.96 -5.91
CA VAL A 4 22.19 1.83 -6.54
C VAL A 4 23.16 1.08 -7.45
N ARG A 5 23.37 -0.21 -7.21
CA ARG A 5 24.23 -1.09 -8.02
C ARG A 5 23.37 -1.97 -8.92
N ASN A 6 23.96 -2.47 -10.00
CA ASN A 6 23.31 -3.40 -10.96
C ASN A 6 22.00 -2.87 -11.55
N LEU A 7 21.94 -1.57 -11.85
CA LEU A 7 20.80 -0.99 -12.54
C LEU A 7 20.85 -1.44 -14.02
N PRO A 8 19.79 -2.05 -14.57
CA PRO A 8 19.75 -2.37 -15.99
C PRO A 8 19.94 -1.11 -16.84
N ASP A 9 20.72 -1.21 -17.92
CA ASP A 9 21.09 -0.05 -18.75
C ASP A 9 19.86 0.65 -19.35
N ASP A 10 18.81 -0.11 -19.67
CA ASP A 10 17.56 0.43 -20.21
C ASP A 10 16.82 1.28 -19.17
N VAL A 11 16.83 0.87 -17.89
CA VAL A 11 16.25 1.63 -16.79
C VAL A 11 17.04 2.91 -16.57
N HIS A 12 18.37 2.84 -16.57
CA HIS A 12 19.22 4.01 -16.44
C HIS A 12 18.96 5.04 -17.56
N ALA A 13 18.87 4.58 -18.81
CA ALA A 13 18.59 5.43 -19.97
C ALA A 13 17.23 6.14 -19.84
N LYS A 14 16.19 5.40 -19.44
CA LYS A 14 14.83 5.95 -19.21
C LYS A 14 14.81 6.98 -18.09
N LEU A 15 15.46 6.71 -16.95
CA LEU A 15 15.52 7.64 -15.83
C LEU A 15 16.27 8.92 -16.22
N LYS A 16 17.39 8.79 -16.95
CA LYS A 16 18.15 9.94 -17.45
C LYS A 16 17.33 10.82 -18.40
N ALA A 17 16.57 10.20 -19.31
CA ALA A 17 15.68 10.93 -20.22
C ALA A 17 14.58 11.70 -19.47
N ARG A 18 13.96 11.09 -18.45
CA ARG A 18 12.94 11.76 -17.62
C ARG A 18 13.53 12.90 -16.80
N ALA A 19 14.69 12.71 -16.18
CA ALA A 19 15.39 13.75 -15.45
C ALA A 19 15.71 14.96 -16.35
N ALA A 20 16.20 14.71 -17.58
CA ALA A 20 16.48 15.76 -18.56
C ALA A 20 15.21 16.52 -19.00
N ALA A 21 14.10 15.82 -19.22
CA ALA A 21 12.82 16.43 -19.57
C ALA A 21 12.31 17.41 -18.51
N GLU A 22 12.61 17.12 -17.24
CA GLU A 22 12.23 17.96 -16.09
C GLU A 22 13.33 18.94 -15.66
N ARG A 23 14.44 19.03 -16.42
CA ARG A 23 15.62 19.88 -16.13
C ARG A 23 16.22 19.62 -14.75
N MET A 24 16.21 18.37 -14.30
CA MET A 24 16.80 17.94 -13.04
C MET A 24 18.05 17.09 -13.29
N THR A 25 18.95 17.03 -12.31
CA THR A 25 20.00 16.01 -12.33
C THR A 25 19.36 14.63 -12.13
N LEU A 26 20.03 13.57 -12.60
CA LEU A 26 19.53 12.20 -12.40
C LEU A 26 19.38 11.87 -10.91
N SER A 27 20.32 12.32 -10.08
CA SER A 27 20.29 12.11 -8.62
C SER A 27 19.07 12.80 -7.98
N ASP A 28 18.80 14.06 -8.34
CA ASP A 28 17.68 14.80 -7.78
C ASP A 28 16.33 14.22 -8.23
N TYR A 29 16.25 13.82 -9.50
CA TYR A 29 15.07 13.15 -10.04
C TYR A 29 14.77 11.86 -9.27
N VAL A 30 15.78 10.98 -9.10
CA VAL A 30 15.61 9.71 -8.38
C VAL A 30 15.28 9.96 -6.90
N ALA A 31 15.93 10.92 -6.24
CA ALA A 31 15.65 11.24 -4.85
C ALA A 31 14.19 11.69 -4.65
N ARG A 32 13.67 12.53 -5.56
CA ARG A 32 12.27 12.97 -5.54
C ARG A 32 11.30 11.82 -5.75
N GLU A 33 11.55 10.94 -6.73
CA GLU A 33 10.67 9.79 -6.96
C GLU A 33 10.70 8.80 -5.79
N LEU A 34 11.85 8.60 -5.14
CA LEU A 34 11.95 7.82 -3.91
C LEU A 34 11.20 8.48 -2.76
N ALA A 35 11.24 9.81 -2.64
CA ALA A 35 10.47 10.53 -1.62
C ALA A 35 8.96 10.36 -1.83
N LYS A 36 8.47 10.50 -3.07
CA LYS A 36 7.06 10.24 -3.41
C LYS A 36 6.64 8.80 -3.09
N LEU A 37 7.53 7.84 -3.32
CA LEU A 37 7.26 6.42 -3.03
C LEU A 37 6.97 6.17 -1.54
N VAL A 38 7.58 6.95 -0.64
CA VAL A 38 7.42 6.82 0.81
C VAL A 38 6.47 7.86 1.42
N GLU A 39 5.99 8.81 0.62
CA GLU A 39 5.12 9.90 1.08
C GLU A 39 3.76 9.40 1.57
N TYR A 40 3.23 8.36 0.92
CA TYR A 40 1.96 7.73 1.30
C TYR A 40 2.20 6.32 1.86
N ARG A 41 1.47 5.98 2.94
CA ARG A 41 1.38 4.58 3.37
C ARG A 41 0.79 3.76 2.24
N SER A 42 1.47 2.67 1.88
CA SER A 42 0.94 1.65 1.00
C SER A 42 -0.35 1.04 1.56
N ASN A 43 -1.20 0.50 0.69
CA ASN A 43 -2.38 -0.25 1.11
C ASN A 43 -2.01 -1.41 2.06
N ALA A 44 -0.85 -2.04 1.85
CA ALA A 44 -0.35 -3.09 2.72
C ALA A 44 -0.07 -2.58 4.14
N GLU A 45 0.59 -1.42 4.27
CA GLU A 45 0.86 -0.79 5.57
C GLU A 45 -0.42 -0.29 6.26
N ILE A 46 -1.38 0.22 5.48
CA ILE A 46 -2.69 0.60 6.01
C ILE A 46 -3.41 -0.65 6.56
N LEU A 47 -3.47 -1.73 5.78
CA LEU A 47 -4.10 -2.98 6.18
C LEU A 47 -3.40 -3.61 7.39
N GLN A 48 -2.07 -3.61 7.43
CA GLN A 48 -1.31 -4.07 8.59
C GLN A 48 -1.61 -3.23 9.83
N ALA A 49 -1.62 -1.89 9.71
CA ALA A 49 -1.95 -1.02 10.82
C ALA A 49 -3.40 -1.22 11.32
N LEU A 50 -4.35 -1.44 10.41
CA LEU A 50 -5.73 -1.76 10.78
C LEU A 50 -5.83 -3.11 11.50
N ARG A 51 -5.13 -4.13 11.01
CA ARG A 51 -5.06 -5.45 11.69
C ARG A 51 -4.44 -5.34 13.08
N ALA A 52 -3.32 -4.62 13.21
CA ALA A 52 -2.65 -4.39 14.49
C ALA A 52 -3.60 -3.70 15.49
N ARG A 53 -4.27 -2.62 15.07
CA ARG A 53 -5.26 -1.92 15.91
C ARG A 53 -6.44 -2.81 16.31
N ASN A 54 -6.94 -3.64 15.39
CA ASN A 54 -8.02 -4.58 15.71
C ASN A 54 -7.55 -5.66 16.70
N LEU A 55 -6.31 -6.13 16.55
CA LEU A 55 -5.72 -7.11 17.46
C LEU A 55 -5.53 -6.53 18.86
N GLU A 56 -5.02 -5.29 18.97
CA GLU A 56 -4.89 -4.57 20.24
C GLU A 56 -6.24 -4.39 20.94
N ARG A 57 -7.28 -3.99 20.19
CA ARG A 57 -8.66 -3.88 20.71
C ARG A 57 -9.20 -5.21 21.25
N ARG A 58 -8.72 -6.33 20.70
CA ARG A 58 -9.08 -7.69 21.10
C ARG A 58 -8.12 -8.27 22.17
N GLY A 59 -7.30 -7.44 22.81
CA GLY A 59 -6.37 -7.87 23.84
C GLY A 59 -5.25 -8.77 23.33
N GLY A 60 -4.86 -8.65 22.07
CA GLY A 60 -3.81 -9.47 21.45
C GLY A 60 -4.30 -10.79 20.86
N VAL A 61 -5.61 -11.09 20.93
CA VAL A 61 -6.18 -12.34 20.43
C VAL A 61 -6.71 -12.17 19.00
N PRO A 62 -6.12 -12.86 18.00
CA PRO A 62 -6.60 -12.77 16.63
C PRO A 62 -7.96 -13.47 16.48
N PRO A 63 -8.79 -13.05 15.51
CA PRO A 63 -10.03 -13.76 15.21
C PRO A 63 -9.79 -15.22 14.86
N THR A 64 -10.68 -16.08 15.32
CA THR A 64 -10.76 -17.45 14.82
C THR A 64 -11.30 -17.44 13.39
N PRO A 65 -10.98 -18.45 12.57
CA PRO A 65 -11.55 -18.57 11.22
C PRO A 65 -13.09 -18.55 11.22
N GLU A 66 -13.71 -19.14 12.25
CA GLU A 66 -15.17 -19.18 12.40
C GLU A 66 -15.76 -17.79 12.65
N GLU A 67 -15.11 -16.98 13.49
CA GLU A 67 -15.52 -15.59 13.74
C GLU A 67 -15.43 -14.72 12.48
N VAL A 68 -14.35 -14.89 11.70
CA VAL A 68 -14.19 -14.16 10.43
C VAL A 68 -15.30 -14.53 9.45
N GLU A 69 -15.65 -15.81 9.37
CA GLU A 69 -16.67 -16.27 8.44
C GLU A 69 -18.07 -15.83 8.86
N ALA A 70 -18.36 -15.82 10.17
CA ALA A 70 -19.59 -15.26 10.71
C ALA A 70 -19.73 -13.76 10.41
N GLU A 71 -18.64 -12.98 10.57
CA GLU A 71 -18.65 -11.54 10.27
C GLU A 71 -18.90 -11.27 8.78
N LYS A 72 -18.25 -12.03 7.89
CA LYS A 72 -18.51 -11.93 6.44
C LYS A 72 -19.96 -12.25 6.11
N GLN A 73 -20.52 -13.32 6.68
CA GLN A 73 -21.90 -13.72 6.42
C GLN A 73 -22.89 -12.63 6.87
N ALA A 74 -22.66 -12.01 8.03
CA ALA A 74 -23.47 -10.89 8.51
C ALA A 74 -23.45 -9.69 7.55
N ILE A 75 -22.28 -9.38 6.95
CA ILE A 75 -22.16 -8.32 5.94
C ILE A 75 -22.96 -8.68 4.68
N VAL A 76 -22.86 -9.92 4.20
CA VAL A 76 -23.61 -10.39 3.03
C VAL A 76 -25.11 -10.30 3.27
N ASP A 77 -25.57 -10.70 4.46
CA ASP A 77 -26.98 -10.66 4.83
C ASP A 77 -27.49 -9.21 4.94
N ALA A 78 -26.70 -8.30 5.50
CA ALA A 78 -27.03 -6.87 5.55
C ALA A 78 -27.16 -6.26 4.14
N ILE A 79 -26.23 -6.56 3.23
CA ILE A 79 -26.29 -6.09 1.84
C ILE A 79 -27.53 -6.65 1.13
N ARG A 80 -27.88 -7.91 1.38
CA ARG A 80 -29.08 -8.54 0.80
C ARG A 80 -30.35 -7.84 1.30
N ALA A 81 -30.47 -7.63 2.61
CA ALA A 81 -31.62 -6.97 3.21
C ALA A 81 -31.82 -5.55 2.66
N GLU A 82 -30.75 -4.79 2.48
CA GLU A 82 -30.83 -3.44 1.92
C GLU A 82 -31.28 -3.44 0.45
N ARG A 83 -30.89 -4.45 -0.33
CA ARG A 83 -31.35 -4.63 -1.72
C ARG A 83 -32.80 -5.06 -1.83
N GLU A 84 -33.29 -5.89 -0.91
CA GLU A 84 -34.69 -6.34 -0.89
C GLU A 84 -35.66 -5.22 -0.45
N SER A 85 -35.14 -4.19 0.21
CA SER A 85 -35.89 -3.01 0.65
C SER A 85 -35.98 -1.88 -0.39
N ARG A 86 -35.33 -2.01 -1.55
CA ARG A 86 -35.35 -1.04 -2.66
C ARG A 86 -36.18 -1.57 -3.84
#